data_AF-A0A1S8DI54-F1
#
_entry.id   AF-A0A1S8DI54-F1
#
_cell.length_a   1.000
_cell.length_b   1.000
_cell.length_c   1.000
_cell.angle_alpha   90.00
_cell.angle_beta   90.00
_cell.angle_gamma   90.00
#
_symmetry.space_group_name_H-M   'P 1'
#
loop_
_entity.id
_entity.type
_entity.pdbx_description
1 polymer ?
#
loop_
_entity_poly.entity_id
_entity_poly.type
_entity_poly.pdbx_seq_one_letter_code
_entity_poly.pdbx_strand_id
1 'polypeptide(L)' 'MLNALLKRRRCYAQLSPQGLCLALWELKDAPRQGHWVEVCEMEPRWIGKPLPASARVIRNARRNQWRLLPA' A
#
# COMPACT_ATOMS: atom_id res chain seq x y z
N MET A 1 -18.24 2.09 20.96
CA MET A 1 -17.02 2.59 20.28
C MET A 1 -16.00 1.47 20.06
N LEU A 2 -16.32 0.41 19.29
CA LEU A 2 -15.48 -0.81 19.18
C LEU A 2 -14.79 -0.98 17.80
N ASN A 3 -14.70 0.06 16.97
CA ASN A 3 -14.13 -0.08 15.61
C ASN A 3 -12.67 0.38 15.46
N ALA A 4 -12.10 1.12 16.43
CA ALA A 4 -10.75 1.66 16.32
C ALA A 4 -9.63 0.66 16.69
N LEU A 5 -9.96 -0.36 17.49
CA LEU A 5 -8.99 -1.35 17.98
C LEU A 5 -8.69 -2.45 16.94
N LEU A 6 -9.64 -2.75 16.05
CA LEU A 6 -9.53 -3.79 15.02
C LEU A 6 -8.97 -3.28 13.68
N LYS A 7 -8.43 -2.06 13.62
CA LYS A 7 -7.74 -1.59 12.39
C LYS A 7 -6.56 -2.51 12.11
N ARG A 8 -6.76 -3.45 11.17
CA ARG A 8 -5.75 -4.38 10.68
C ARG A 8 -4.54 -3.59 10.22
N ARG A 9 -3.39 -3.90 10.80
CA ARG A 9 -2.11 -3.33 10.37
C ARG A 9 -1.85 -3.71 8.91
N ARG A 10 -1.21 -2.80 8.18
CA ARG A 10 -0.89 -2.94 6.76
C ARG A 10 0.61 -2.75 6.59
N CYS A 11 1.16 -3.41 5.60
CA CYS A 11 2.57 -3.32 5.27
C CYS A 11 2.75 -2.26 4.18
N TYR A 12 3.76 -1.42 4.34
CA TYR A 12 4.10 -0.37 3.38
C TYR A 12 5.59 -0.43 3.04
N ALA A 13 5.91 -0.19 1.78
CA ALA A 13 7.27 -0.05 1.27
C ALA A 13 7.50 1.39 0.83
N GLN A 14 8.58 2.02 1.30
CA GLN A 14 9.02 3.31 0.79
C GLN A 14 9.87 3.10 -0.44
N LEU A 15 9.58 3.83 -1.50
CA LEU A 15 10.34 3.76 -2.73
C LEU A 15 11.16 5.03 -2.94
N SER A 16 12.36 4.88 -3.51
CA SER A 16 13.12 5.97 -4.08
C SER A 16 12.46 6.50 -5.37
N PRO A 17 12.89 7.66 -5.88
CA PRO A 17 12.45 8.14 -7.20
C PRO A 17 12.74 7.16 -8.34
N GLN A 18 13.74 6.30 -8.19
CA GLN A 18 14.11 5.24 -9.15
C GLN A 18 13.33 3.94 -8.95
N GLY A 19 12.42 3.88 -7.96
CA GLY A 19 11.60 2.71 -7.67
C GLY A 19 12.27 1.63 -6.80
N LEU A 20 13.41 1.94 -6.17
CA LEU A 20 14.08 1.03 -5.24
C LEU A 20 13.42 1.09 -3.86
N CYS A 21 13.24 -0.06 -3.20
CA CYS A 21 12.72 -0.10 -1.84
C CYS A 21 13.78 0.41 -0.85
N LEU A 22 13.45 1.45 -0.10
CA LEU A 22 14.31 2.08 0.89
C LEU A 22 13.99 1.60 2.31
N ALA A 23 12.71 1.35 2.60
CA ALA A 23 12.24 0.98 3.93
C ALA A 23 10.94 0.17 3.86
N LEU A 24 10.68 -0.63 4.90
CA LEU A 24 9.45 -1.40 5.07
C LEU A 24 8.86 -1.12 6.45
N TRP A 25 7.60 -0.72 6.51
CA TRP A 25 6.89 -0.42 7.76
C TRP A 25 5.55 -1.14 7.86
N GLU A 26 5.23 -1.58 9.06
CA GLU A 26 3.89 -2.05 9.41
C GLU A 26 3.14 -0.94 10.17
N LEU A 27 2.09 -0.39 9.56
CA LEU A 27 1.33 0.74 10.10
C LEU A 27 -0.18 0.55 9.89
N LYS A 28 -0.99 1.22 10.70
CA LYS A 28 -2.45 1.22 10.53
C LYS A 28 -2.90 2.05 9.32
N ASP A 29 -2.24 3.18 9.10
CA ASP A 29 -2.55 4.15 8.04
C ASP A 29 -1.26 4.45 7.25
N ALA A 30 -1.41 4.85 5.99
CA ALA A 30 -0.27 5.15 5.13
C ALA A 30 0.50 6.38 5.66
N PRO A 31 1.85 6.38 5.60
CA PRO A 31 2.64 7.55 5.97
C PRO A 31 2.26 8.78 5.13
N ARG A 32 2.28 9.96 5.75
CA ARG A 32 1.89 11.22 5.08
C ARG A 32 2.96 11.77 4.13
N GLN A 33 4.21 11.37 4.29
CA GLN A 33 5.35 11.90 3.56
C GLN A 33 6.19 10.76 2.99
N GLY A 34 6.82 11.01 1.85
CA GLY A 34 7.57 10.01 1.10
C GLY A 34 6.69 9.18 0.17
N HIS A 35 7.32 8.49 -0.78
CA HIS A 35 6.63 7.66 -1.75
C HIS A 35 6.41 6.25 -1.17
N TRP A 36 5.35 6.10 -0.38
CA TRP A 36 4.97 4.83 0.23
C TRP A 36 3.92 4.12 -0.60
N VAL A 37 4.09 2.82 -0.76
CA VAL A 37 3.15 1.93 -1.44
C VAL A 37 2.75 0.80 -0.50
N GLU A 38 1.47 0.43 -0.49
CA GLU A 38 1.01 -0.72 0.29
C GLU A 38 1.49 -2.01 -0.36
N VAL A 39 1.99 -2.93 0.46
CA VAL A 39 2.50 -4.24 0.03
C VAL A 39 1.80 -5.37 0.78
N CYS A 40 1.74 -6.55 0.17
CA CYS A 40 1.07 -7.72 0.74
C CYS A 40 1.84 -8.33 1.92
N GLU A 41 3.16 -8.17 1.94
CA GLU A 41 4.08 -8.77 2.92
C GLU A 41 5.30 -7.85 3.17
N MET A 42 6.03 -8.10 4.25
CA MET A 42 7.30 -7.40 4.55
C MET A 42 8.47 -8.32 4.29
N GLU A 43 9.10 -8.20 3.12
CA GLU A 43 10.26 -9.00 2.74
C GLU A 43 11.53 -8.13 2.73
N PRO A 44 12.42 -8.25 3.73
CA PRO A 44 13.64 -7.45 3.84
C PRO A 44 14.56 -7.53 2.61
N ARG A 45 14.51 -8.63 1.84
CA ARG A 45 15.31 -8.79 0.61
C ARG A 45 14.99 -7.75 -0.46
N TRP A 46 13.88 -7.03 -0.35
CA TRP A 46 13.55 -5.94 -1.26
C TRP A 46 14.34 -4.67 -1.01
N ILE A 47 14.90 -4.46 0.19
CA ILE A 47 15.67 -3.25 0.49
C ILE A 47 16.86 -3.12 -0.48
N GLY A 48 16.98 -1.95 -1.10
CA GLY A 48 17.97 -1.66 -2.14
C GLY A 48 17.64 -2.22 -3.52
N LYS A 49 16.50 -2.90 -3.70
CA LYS A 49 16.07 -3.52 -4.97
C LYS A 49 14.74 -2.93 -5.45
N PRO A 50 14.45 -3.03 -6.76
CA PRO A 50 13.13 -2.68 -7.28
C PRO A 50 12.05 -3.54 -6.61
N LEU A 51 10.96 -2.90 -6.21
CA LEU A 51 9.84 -3.62 -5.60
C LEU A 51 9.10 -4.45 -6.68
N PRO A 52 8.90 -5.76 -6.48
CA PRO A 52 8.15 -6.58 -7.44
C PRO A 52 6.72 -6.06 -7.62
N ALA A 53 6.21 -6.09 -8.85
CA ALA A 53 4.83 -5.67 -9.12
C ALA A 53 3.79 -6.51 -8.35
N SER A 54 4.08 -7.80 -8.17
CA SER A 54 3.25 -8.74 -7.40
C SER A 54 3.20 -8.43 -5.90
N ALA A 55 4.21 -7.74 -5.36
CA ALA A 55 4.26 -7.36 -3.95
C ALA A 55 3.30 -6.19 -3.64
N ARG A 56 2.97 -5.36 -4.64
CA ARG A 56 2.14 -4.17 -4.47
C ARG A 56 0.66 -4.57 -4.36
N VAL A 57 -0.02 -4.05 -3.34
CA VAL A 57 -1.47 -4.20 -3.23
C VAL A 57 -2.13 -3.31 -4.28
N ILE A 58 -2.64 -3.90 -5.36
CA ILE A 58 -3.47 -3.18 -6.33
C ILE A 58 -4.88 -3.07 -5.75
N ARG A 59 -5.17 -1.97 -5.04
CA ARG A 59 -6.54 -1.62 -4.72
C ARG A 59 -7.21 -1.14 -5.99
N ASN A 60 -7.83 -2.06 -6.73
CA ASN A 60 -8.72 -1.70 -7.81
C ASN A 60 -9.76 -0.72 -7.27
N ALA A 61 -9.72 0.54 -7.71
CA ALA A 61 -10.73 1.56 -7.43
C ALA A 61 -12.07 1.25 -8.12
N ARG A 62 -12.40 -0.03 -8.34
CA ARG A 62 -13.61 -0.49 -9.01
C ARG A 62 -14.60 -1.01 -7.98
N ARG A 63 -15.41 -0.11 -7.43
CA ARG A 63 -16.77 -0.47 -6.97
C ARG A 63 -17.80 0.66 -6.91
N ASN A 64 -17.50 1.85 -7.47
CA ASN A 64 -18.47 2.95 -7.52
C ASN A 64 -18.87 3.36 -8.96
N GLN A 65 -18.62 2.51 -9.96
CA GLN A 65 -19.04 2.76 -11.35
C GLN A 65 -20.55 2.57 -11.59
N TRP A 66 -21.35 2.30 -10.55
CA TRP A 66 -22.80 2.08 -10.66
C TRP A 66 -23.66 3.36 -10.58
N ARG A 67 -23.13 4.55 -10.89
CA ARG A 67 -23.92 5.80 -10.90
C ARG A 67 -23.95 6.54 -12.23
N LEU A 68 -23.61 5.88 -13.34
CA LEU A 68 -23.85 6.43 -14.67
C LEU A 68 -24.75 5.47 -15.46
N LEU A 69 -26.04 5.51 -15.13
CA LEU A 69 -27.11 5.08 -16.04
C LEU A 69 -27.97 6.32 -16.31
N PRO A 70 -27.93 6.91 -17.52
CA PRO A 70 -29.02 7.76 -17.98
C PRO A 70 -30.08 6.87 -18.65
N ALA A 71 -31.33 7.01 -18.20
CA ALA A 71 -32.53 6.69 -18.97
C ALA A 71 -33.62 7.68 -18.56
#